data_AF-A0A642V5S6-F1
#
_entry.id   AF-A0A642V5S6-F1
#
_cell.length_a   1.000
_cell.length_b   1.000
_cell.length_c   1.000
_cell.angle_alpha   90.00
_cell.angle_beta   90.00
_cell.angle_gamma   90.00
#
_symmetry.space_group_name_H-M   'P 1'
#
loop_
_entity.id
_entity.type
_entity.pdbx_description
1 polymer ?
#
loop_
_entity_poly.entity_id
_entity_poly.type
_entity_poly.pdbx_seq_one_letter_code
_entity_poly.pdbx_strand_id
1 'polypeptide(L)'
;MAKGKGKGLKGALARHVAQERMMKKQAAKVVPEKGKKTKPQRVQASQAPTCPWHQDDQVLLVGEGDFSFALSVVKQGFVVPTNLVATSYDSYEDVVAKYAGAEATVAELISSGVKVLHNIDATKLSQSLQIKKKPLDVNVVVFNFPHTGKGIKDQARNIRDHQILVSEYFKSARELLTAAPESSGYFVKNWRIMLSLFDGEPYDSWQSKRLARDLGLQVDRSVKFGWSLYPGYHHRRTNSMRDTTKPAEERSARTYVFVPREPKDDKNDQKD
;
A
#
# COMPACT_ATOMS: atom_id res chain seq x y z
N MET A 1 26.98 -34.51 54.82
CA MET A 1 28.21 -33.94 54.25
C MET A 1 28.07 -33.88 52.73
N ALA A 2 28.19 -32.69 52.15
CA ALA A 2 27.98 -32.43 50.73
C ALA A 2 29.29 -32.54 49.93
N LYS A 3 29.27 -33.15 48.73
CA LYS A 3 30.25 -32.89 47.67
C LYS A 3 29.59 -32.96 46.29
N GLY A 4 29.65 -31.84 45.56
CA GLY A 4 29.22 -31.70 44.18
C GLY A 4 30.33 -31.14 43.27
N LYS A 5 30.41 -31.73 42.08
CA LYS A 5 30.76 -31.17 40.76
C LYS A 5 32.12 -30.48 40.56
N GLY A 6 32.98 -31.14 39.78
CA GLY A 6 34.20 -30.57 39.19
C GLY A 6 34.48 -31.07 37.77
N LYS A 7 33.55 -30.91 36.81
CA LYS A 7 33.79 -31.23 35.38
C LYS A 7 33.08 -30.27 34.39
N GLY A 8 32.85 -29.01 34.76
CA GLY A 8 32.11 -28.03 33.92
C GLY A 8 32.93 -26.92 33.26
N LEU A 9 33.96 -26.40 33.95
CA LEU A 9 34.63 -25.15 33.52
C LEU A 9 35.63 -25.32 32.37
N LYS A 10 36.45 -26.38 32.36
CA LYS A 10 37.48 -26.58 31.31
C LYS A 10 36.87 -26.77 29.91
N GLY A 11 35.73 -27.44 29.82
CA GLY A 11 35.03 -27.64 28.54
C GLY A 11 34.35 -26.37 28.02
N ALA A 12 33.86 -25.50 28.90
CA ALA A 12 33.24 -24.23 28.52
C ALA A 12 34.29 -23.22 28.01
N LEU A 13 35.45 -23.14 28.66
CA LEU A 13 36.53 -22.25 28.25
C LEU A 13 37.14 -22.66 26.90
N ALA A 14 37.31 -23.97 26.65
CA ALA A 14 37.79 -24.46 25.36
C ALA A 14 36.85 -24.12 24.19
N ARG A 15 35.52 -24.14 24.42
CA ARG A 15 34.52 -23.74 23.42
C ARG A 15 34.54 -22.24 23.15
N HIS A 16 34.69 -21.42 24.19
CA HIS A 16 34.74 -19.96 24.04
C HIS A 16 36.00 -19.51 23.26
N VAL A 17 37.15 -20.12 23.55
CA VAL A 17 38.42 -19.84 22.83
C VAL A 17 38.34 -20.31 21.37
N ALA A 18 37.64 -21.42 21.08
CA ALA A 18 37.40 -21.88 19.71
C ALA A 18 36.47 -20.93 18.94
N GLN A 19 35.41 -20.42 19.59
CA GLN A 19 34.49 -19.44 19.00
C GLN A 19 35.18 -18.11 18.69
N GLU A 20 36.00 -17.58 19.60
CA GLU A 20 36.75 -16.34 19.36
C GLU A 20 37.77 -16.49 18.21
N ARG A 21 38.42 -17.65 18.10
CA ARG A 21 39.34 -17.93 16.98
C ARG A 21 38.61 -18.04 15.64
N MET A 22 37.39 -18.58 15.62
CA MET A 22 36.54 -18.61 14.42
C MET A 22 36.05 -17.21 14.04
N MET A 23 35.64 -16.39 15.01
CA MET A 23 35.23 -14.99 14.76
C MET A 23 36.39 -14.13 14.25
N LYS A 24 37.61 -14.27 14.81
CA LYS A 24 38.79 -13.57 14.31
C LYS A 24 39.20 -14.02 12.89
N LYS A 25 39.05 -15.30 12.56
CA LYS A 25 39.30 -15.80 11.18
C LYS A 25 38.23 -15.35 10.17
N GLN A 26 36.98 -15.14 10.60
CA GLN A 26 35.94 -14.55 9.75
C GLN A 26 36.13 -13.04 9.57
N ALA A 27 36.55 -12.32 10.61
CA ALA A 27 36.88 -10.90 10.53
C ALA A 27 38.10 -10.63 9.62
N ALA A 28 39.09 -11.53 9.58
CA ALA A 28 40.29 -11.41 8.74
C ALA A 28 40.08 -11.80 7.26
N LYS A 29 38.90 -12.31 6.87
CA LYS A 29 38.56 -12.64 5.47
C LYS A 29 37.74 -11.56 4.76
N VAL A 30 37.44 -10.45 5.43
CA VAL A 30 36.81 -9.29 4.81
C VAL A 30 37.90 -8.49 4.10
N VAL A 31 38.08 -8.76 2.81
CA VAL A 31 38.88 -7.92 1.91
C VAL A 31 38.21 -6.55 1.86
N PRO A 32 38.95 -5.42 1.95
CA PRO A 32 38.34 -4.10 1.83
C PRO A 32 37.80 -3.95 0.41
N GLU A 33 36.48 -3.93 0.28
CA GLU A 33 35.81 -3.65 -0.98
C GLU A 33 36.12 -2.19 -1.35
N LYS A 34 36.98 -2.00 -2.36
CA LYS A 34 37.30 -0.69 -2.92
C LYS A 34 35.99 0.00 -3.28
N GLY A 35 35.76 1.18 -2.67
CA GLY A 35 34.53 1.95 -2.79
C GLY A 35 34.08 2.11 -4.24
N LYS A 36 33.01 1.41 -4.61
CA LYS A 36 32.16 1.83 -5.72
C LYS A 36 31.52 3.13 -5.28
N LYS A 37 31.89 4.23 -5.95
CA LYS A 37 31.18 5.51 -5.87
C LYS A 37 29.70 5.23 -6.17
N THR A 38 28.89 5.14 -5.13
CA THR A 38 27.44 5.18 -5.26
C THR A 38 27.12 6.54 -5.86
N LYS A 39 26.60 6.54 -7.09
CA LYS A 39 25.99 7.75 -7.65
C LYS A 39 24.96 8.23 -6.62
N PRO A 40 24.95 9.52 -6.23
CA PRO A 40 24.00 10.01 -5.26
C PRO A 40 22.60 9.65 -5.75
N GLN A 41 21.92 8.80 -4.97
CA GLN A 41 20.53 8.50 -5.18
C GLN A 41 19.83 9.85 -5.07
N ARG A 42 19.26 10.35 -6.18
CA ARG A 42 18.59 11.65 -6.24
C ARG A 42 17.52 11.66 -5.16
N VAL A 43 17.83 12.27 -4.01
CA VAL A 43 16.87 12.55 -2.96
C VAL A 43 15.89 13.50 -3.63
N GLN A 44 14.68 13.01 -3.92
CA GLN A 44 13.61 13.88 -4.40
C GLN A 44 13.47 14.97 -3.34
N ALA A 45 13.73 16.23 -3.74
CA ALA A 45 13.50 17.40 -2.90
C ALA A 45 12.11 17.25 -2.27
N SER A 46 11.98 17.57 -0.99
CA SER A 46 10.72 17.47 -0.25
C SER A 46 9.65 18.30 -0.96
N GLN A 47 8.87 17.66 -1.82
CA GLN A 47 7.77 18.33 -2.46
C GLN A 47 6.71 18.53 -1.39
N ALA A 48 6.16 19.74 -1.32
CA ALA A 48 4.98 20.00 -0.52
C ALA A 48 3.92 18.93 -0.86
N PRO A 49 3.17 18.41 0.13
CA PRO A 49 2.13 17.47 -0.18
C PRO A 49 1.16 18.06 -1.21
N THR A 50 0.95 17.35 -2.30
CA THR A 50 -0.02 17.72 -3.34
C THR A 50 -1.02 16.60 -3.52
N CYS A 51 -2.26 16.96 -3.86
CA CYS A 51 -3.30 16.00 -4.19
C CYS A 51 -2.84 15.21 -5.45
N PRO A 52 -2.82 13.87 -5.41
CA PRO A 52 -2.29 13.09 -6.54
C PRO A 52 -3.28 12.94 -7.71
N TRP A 53 -4.52 13.43 -7.56
CA TRP A 53 -5.60 13.41 -8.54
C TRP A 53 -6.20 14.81 -8.76
N HIS A 54 -7.01 14.93 -9.81
CA HIS A 54 -7.73 16.13 -10.23
C HIS A 54 -9.21 16.03 -9.86
N GLN A 55 -9.86 17.19 -9.77
CA GLN A 55 -11.26 17.30 -9.37
C GLN A 55 -12.23 16.52 -10.28
N ASP A 56 -11.92 16.44 -11.57
CA ASP A 56 -12.74 15.78 -12.59
C ASP A 56 -12.45 14.27 -12.72
N ASP A 57 -11.50 13.73 -11.95
CA ASP A 57 -11.24 12.29 -11.96
C ASP A 57 -12.44 11.49 -11.45
N GLN A 58 -12.66 10.32 -12.04
CA GLN A 58 -13.60 9.32 -11.58
C GLN A 58 -12.89 8.35 -10.64
N VAL A 59 -13.06 8.56 -9.33
CA VAL A 59 -12.25 7.95 -8.28
C VAL A 59 -13.00 6.83 -7.57
N LEU A 60 -12.35 5.66 -7.48
CA LEU A 60 -12.76 4.55 -6.63
C LEU A 60 -11.81 4.42 -5.44
N LEU A 61 -12.32 4.69 -4.24
CA LEU A 61 -11.61 4.42 -2.98
C LEU A 61 -11.96 3.01 -2.49
N VAL A 62 -10.95 2.18 -2.29
CA VAL A 62 -11.11 0.80 -1.81
C VAL A 62 -10.54 0.61 -0.41
N GLY A 63 -11.27 -0.14 0.41
CA GLY A 63 -10.86 -0.43 1.79
C GLY A 63 -11.00 0.75 2.73
N GLU A 64 -12.00 1.61 2.53
CA GLU A 64 -12.39 2.61 3.54
C GLU A 64 -12.77 1.90 4.85
N GLY A 65 -12.33 2.49 5.97
CA GLY A 65 -12.73 2.07 7.32
C GLY A 65 -13.96 2.86 7.77
N ASP A 66 -13.72 3.98 8.44
CA ASP A 66 -14.77 4.88 8.94
C ASP A 66 -15.22 5.94 7.92
N PHE A 67 -14.80 5.81 6.66
CA PHE A 67 -15.10 6.72 5.54
C PHE A 67 -14.64 8.18 5.71
N SER A 68 -13.85 8.47 6.75
CA SER A 68 -13.40 9.82 7.04
C SER A 68 -12.45 10.39 5.98
N PHE A 69 -11.69 9.53 5.29
CA PHE A 69 -10.85 9.93 4.17
C PHE A 69 -11.71 10.43 3.00
N ALA A 70 -12.69 9.63 2.56
CA ALA A 70 -13.63 10.02 1.52
C ALA A 70 -14.36 11.33 1.84
N LEU A 71 -14.83 11.49 3.10
CA LEU A 71 -15.50 12.72 3.52
C LEU A 71 -14.58 13.93 3.45
N SER A 72 -13.33 13.77 3.88
CA SER A 72 -12.36 14.86 3.76
C SER A 72 -12.03 15.19 2.30
N VAL A 73 -11.93 14.19 1.41
CA VAL A 73 -11.71 14.42 -0.03
C VAL A 73 -12.80 15.30 -0.62
N VAL A 74 -14.07 15.03 -0.28
CA VAL A 74 -15.23 15.84 -0.70
C VAL A 74 -15.19 17.24 -0.09
N LYS A 75 -14.96 17.36 1.22
CA LYS A 75 -14.94 18.66 1.92
C LYS A 75 -13.86 19.60 1.42
N GLN A 76 -12.72 19.05 0.99
CA GLN A 76 -11.61 19.83 0.41
C GLN A 76 -11.79 20.12 -1.08
N GLY A 77 -12.86 19.63 -1.73
CA GLY A 77 -13.11 19.83 -3.15
C GLY A 77 -12.10 19.13 -4.06
N PHE A 78 -11.40 18.10 -3.58
CA PHE A 78 -10.39 17.39 -4.37
C PHE A 78 -10.98 16.51 -5.46
N VAL A 79 -12.25 16.10 -5.32
CA VAL A 79 -13.01 15.31 -6.29
C VAL A 79 -14.46 15.78 -6.21
N VAL A 80 -15.14 15.90 -7.36
CA VAL A 80 -16.59 16.15 -7.38
C VAL A 80 -17.31 14.96 -6.72
N PRO A 81 -18.24 15.14 -5.78
CA PRO A 81 -18.88 14.04 -5.07
C PRO A 81 -19.48 12.95 -5.97
N THR A 82 -20.10 13.34 -7.09
CA THR A 82 -20.70 12.42 -8.07
C THR A 82 -19.68 11.57 -8.82
N ASN A 83 -18.41 11.98 -8.82
CA ASN A 83 -17.30 11.24 -9.42
C ASN A 83 -16.58 10.33 -8.42
N LEU A 84 -17.03 10.31 -7.15
CA LEU A 84 -16.42 9.53 -6.09
C LEU A 84 -17.28 8.30 -5.77
N VAL A 85 -16.63 7.14 -5.78
CA VAL A 85 -17.15 5.90 -5.24
C VAL A 85 -16.28 5.49 -4.05
N ALA A 86 -16.87 5.43 -2.86
CA ALA A 86 -16.17 5.05 -1.64
C ALA A 86 -16.63 3.66 -1.19
N THR A 87 -15.70 2.75 -0.93
CA THR A 87 -16.03 1.35 -0.65
C THR A 87 -15.32 0.78 0.58
N SER A 88 -16.04 -0.02 1.37
CA SER A 88 -15.46 -0.82 2.45
C SER A 88 -15.47 -2.31 2.12
N TYR A 89 -14.50 -3.03 2.70
CA TYR A 89 -14.51 -4.50 2.70
C TYR A 89 -15.58 -5.06 3.63
N ASP A 90 -15.72 -4.45 4.80
CA ASP A 90 -16.74 -4.78 5.79
C ASP A 90 -18.16 -4.41 5.29
N SER A 91 -19.17 -5.08 5.86
CA SER A 91 -20.58 -4.72 5.68
C SER A 91 -20.90 -3.36 6.30
N TYR A 92 -22.05 -2.76 5.96
CA TYR A 92 -22.47 -1.50 6.59
C TYR A 92 -22.62 -1.66 8.11
N GLU A 93 -23.23 -2.77 8.53
CA GLU A 93 -23.46 -3.11 9.92
C GLU A 93 -22.14 -3.25 10.70
N ASP A 94 -21.15 -3.92 10.10
CA ASP A 94 -19.81 -4.06 10.69
C ASP A 94 -19.08 -2.71 10.77
N VAL A 95 -19.20 -1.86 9.75
CA VAL A 95 -18.60 -0.51 9.74
C VAL A 95 -19.15 0.32 10.89
N VAL A 96 -20.48 0.40 11.04
CA VAL A 96 -21.12 1.19 12.10
C VAL A 96 -20.82 0.61 13.49
N ALA A 97 -20.75 -0.72 13.61
CA ALA A 97 -20.40 -1.37 14.87
C ALA A 97 -18.92 -1.15 15.27
N LYS A 98 -18.00 -1.13 14.29
CA LYS A 98 -16.55 -0.98 14.55
C LYS A 98 -16.13 0.47 14.76
N TYR A 99 -16.81 1.42 14.11
CA TYR A 99 -16.35 2.81 14.03
C TYR A 99 -17.43 3.79 14.48
N ALA A 100 -17.25 4.35 15.68
CA ALA A 100 -18.12 5.39 16.20
C ALA A 100 -18.17 6.59 15.23
N GLY A 101 -19.38 7.03 14.87
CA GLY A 101 -19.60 8.14 13.96
C GLY A 101 -19.56 7.79 12.46
N ALA A 102 -19.22 6.55 12.08
CA ALA A 102 -19.19 6.15 10.68
C ALA A 102 -20.56 6.23 10.00
N GLU A 103 -21.65 5.97 10.73
CA GLU A 103 -23.02 6.16 10.23
C GLU A 103 -23.27 7.61 9.76
N ALA A 104 -22.89 8.59 10.58
CA ALA A 104 -23.02 10.00 10.22
C ALA A 104 -22.12 10.38 9.04
N THR A 105 -20.87 9.89 9.02
CA THR A 105 -19.93 10.09 7.90
C THR A 105 -20.50 9.54 6.59
N VAL A 106 -21.05 8.32 6.61
CA VAL A 106 -21.65 7.67 5.43
C VAL A 106 -22.91 8.42 4.98
N ALA A 107 -23.78 8.82 5.90
CA ALA A 107 -24.96 9.61 5.59
C ALA A 107 -24.60 10.95 4.93
N GLU A 108 -23.58 11.65 5.45
CA GLU A 108 -23.10 12.92 4.89
C GLU A 108 -22.55 12.72 3.46
N LEU A 109 -21.76 11.67 3.24
CA LEU A 109 -21.23 11.31 1.91
C LEU A 109 -22.35 11.06 0.89
N ILE A 110 -23.33 10.24 1.27
CA ILE A 110 -24.48 9.92 0.40
C ILE A 110 -25.28 11.19 0.10
N SER A 111 -25.54 12.04 1.11
CA SER A 111 -26.25 13.30 0.93
C SER A 111 -25.50 14.29 0.02
N SER A 112 -24.17 14.20 0.00
CA SER A 112 -23.30 14.99 -0.88
C SER A 112 -23.27 14.47 -2.32
N GLY A 113 -23.83 13.28 -2.60
CA GLY A 113 -23.87 12.66 -3.91
C GLY A 113 -22.79 11.59 -4.16
N VAL A 114 -22.04 11.20 -3.12
CA VAL A 114 -21.04 10.11 -3.22
C VAL A 114 -21.73 8.77 -3.25
N LYS A 115 -21.26 7.88 -4.13
CA LYS A 115 -21.71 6.49 -4.14
C LYS A 115 -20.94 5.68 -3.09
N VAL A 116 -21.61 5.30 -2.01
CA VAL A 116 -21.04 4.45 -0.95
C VAL A 116 -21.45 2.99 -1.18
N LEU A 117 -20.47 2.07 -1.18
CA LEU A 117 -20.70 0.63 -1.35
C LEU A 117 -19.98 -0.18 -0.26
N HIS A 118 -20.55 -1.30 0.13
CA HIS A 118 -19.99 -2.19 1.17
C HIS A 118 -19.78 -3.60 0.60
N ASN A 119 -19.03 -4.44 1.32
CA ASN A 119 -18.67 -5.80 0.88
C ASN A 119 -17.85 -5.83 -0.42
N ILE A 120 -16.98 -4.83 -0.63
CA ILE A 120 -16.13 -4.73 -1.82
C ILE A 120 -14.74 -5.28 -1.51
N ASP A 121 -14.38 -6.38 -2.18
CA ASP A 121 -13.06 -7.00 -2.07
C ASP A 121 -12.10 -6.37 -3.09
N ALA A 122 -11.10 -5.64 -2.58
CA ALA A 122 -10.07 -4.98 -3.40
C ALA A 122 -9.25 -5.96 -4.26
N THR A 123 -9.24 -7.25 -3.92
CA THR A 123 -8.60 -8.31 -4.72
C THR A 123 -9.51 -8.89 -5.80
N LYS A 124 -10.80 -8.53 -5.80
CA LYS A 124 -11.85 -9.04 -6.71
C LYS A 124 -12.86 -7.94 -7.05
N LEU A 125 -12.37 -6.77 -7.49
CA LEU A 125 -13.18 -5.57 -7.75
C LEU A 125 -14.29 -5.82 -8.79
N SER A 126 -13.98 -6.36 -9.96
CA SER A 126 -14.98 -6.61 -11.01
C SER A 126 -16.13 -7.51 -10.55
N GLN A 127 -15.81 -8.51 -9.71
CA GLN A 127 -16.79 -9.44 -9.15
C GLN A 127 -17.61 -8.78 -8.03
N SER A 128 -16.96 -8.14 -7.07
CA SER A 128 -17.60 -7.58 -5.87
C SER A 128 -18.41 -6.31 -6.16
N LEU A 129 -17.99 -5.49 -7.13
CA LEU A 129 -18.76 -4.36 -7.66
C LEU A 129 -19.94 -4.81 -8.57
N GLN A 130 -20.06 -6.12 -8.83
CA GLN A 130 -21.12 -6.71 -9.64
C GLN A 130 -21.27 -6.04 -11.02
N ILE A 131 -20.14 -5.79 -11.70
CA ILE A 131 -20.10 -5.15 -13.01
C ILE A 131 -20.59 -6.14 -14.07
N LYS A 132 -21.90 -6.36 -14.13
CA LYS A 132 -22.51 -7.41 -14.96
C LYS A 132 -22.80 -6.96 -16.39
N LYS A 133 -22.94 -5.64 -16.66
CA LYS A 133 -23.36 -5.12 -17.99
C LYS A 133 -22.87 -3.72 -18.38
N LYS A 134 -22.57 -2.84 -17.42
CA LYS A 134 -22.04 -1.49 -17.68
C LYS A 134 -20.76 -1.30 -16.87
N PRO A 135 -19.61 -0.99 -17.49
CA PRO A 135 -18.40 -0.64 -16.76
C PRO A 135 -18.69 0.52 -15.81
N LEU A 136 -18.10 0.46 -14.62
CA LEU A 136 -18.05 1.63 -13.75
C LEU A 136 -17.12 2.65 -14.42
N ASP A 137 -17.60 3.87 -14.64
CA ASP A 137 -16.78 4.95 -15.19
C ASP A 137 -15.79 5.37 -14.09
N VAL A 138 -14.59 4.81 -14.11
CA VAL A 138 -13.50 5.01 -13.13
C VAL A 138 -12.19 5.07 -13.88
N ASN A 139 -11.37 6.06 -13.56
CA ASN A 139 -10.02 6.22 -14.09
C ASN A 139 -8.94 6.23 -12.99
N VAL A 140 -9.32 6.36 -11.72
CA VAL A 140 -8.40 6.31 -10.57
C VAL A 140 -8.90 5.31 -9.55
N VAL A 141 -8.11 4.28 -9.24
CA VAL A 141 -8.37 3.35 -8.12
C VAL A 141 -7.36 3.59 -7.03
N VAL A 142 -7.81 3.76 -5.78
CA VAL A 142 -6.98 4.17 -4.65
C VAL A 142 -7.14 3.20 -3.50
N PHE A 143 -6.03 2.67 -2.99
CA PHE A 143 -6.01 1.91 -1.75
C PHE A 143 -5.05 2.55 -0.76
N ASN A 144 -5.59 3.10 0.32
CA ASN A 144 -4.81 3.73 1.38
C ASN A 144 -4.47 2.72 2.47
N PHE A 145 -3.17 2.56 2.75
CA PHE A 145 -2.63 1.77 3.86
C PHE A 145 -3.25 0.36 4.01
N PRO A 146 -3.27 -0.45 2.93
CA PRO A 146 -3.94 -1.75 2.94
C PRO A 146 -3.39 -2.67 4.03
N HIS A 147 -4.27 -3.43 4.65
CA HIS A 147 -3.90 -4.36 5.71
C HIS A 147 -4.78 -5.62 5.70
N THR A 148 -4.17 -6.79 5.85
CA THR A 148 -4.88 -8.09 5.75
C THR A 148 -5.76 -8.42 6.96
N GLY A 149 -5.55 -7.75 8.09
CA GLY A 149 -6.31 -7.99 9.32
C GLY A 149 -6.00 -9.32 10.02
N LYS A 150 -5.11 -10.16 9.50
CA LYS A 150 -4.91 -11.53 9.99
C LYS A 150 -4.13 -11.67 11.31
N GLY A 151 -3.62 -10.57 11.89
CA GLY A 151 -2.90 -10.61 13.17
C GLY A 151 -1.64 -11.49 13.18
N ILE A 152 -1.02 -11.71 12.02
CA ILE A 152 0.14 -12.60 11.86
C ILE A 152 1.35 -12.01 12.59
N LYS A 153 1.85 -12.72 13.61
CA LYS A 153 3.01 -12.32 14.43
C LYS A 153 4.35 -12.58 13.75
N ASP A 154 4.45 -13.63 12.93
CA ASP A 154 5.65 -13.93 12.16
C ASP A 154 5.84 -12.88 11.06
N GLN A 155 6.92 -12.12 11.13
CA GLN A 155 7.14 -10.98 10.24
C GLN A 155 7.26 -11.41 8.76
N ALA A 156 7.95 -12.52 8.47
CA ALA A 156 8.15 -12.97 7.10
C ALA A 156 6.82 -13.44 6.46
N ARG A 157 5.99 -14.15 7.21
CA ARG A 157 4.63 -14.52 6.79
C ARG A 157 3.75 -13.29 6.65
N ASN A 158 3.83 -12.33 7.58
CA ASN A 158 3.08 -11.09 7.51
C ASN A 158 3.44 -10.30 6.24
N ILE A 159 4.73 -10.17 5.92
CA ILE A 159 5.23 -9.55 4.68
C ILE A 159 4.67 -10.28 3.46
N ARG A 160 4.76 -11.61 3.41
CA ARG A 160 4.26 -12.40 2.28
C ARG A 160 2.75 -12.22 2.08
N ASP A 161 1.97 -12.21 3.15
CA ASP A 161 0.52 -12.01 3.07
C ASP A 161 0.16 -10.61 2.53
N HIS A 162 0.88 -9.57 2.93
CA HIS A 162 0.67 -8.22 2.39
C HIS A 162 1.20 -8.07 0.95
N GLN A 163 2.26 -8.77 0.57
CA GLN A 163 2.70 -8.86 -0.82
C GLN A 163 1.61 -9.47 -1.71
N ILE A 164 0.95 -10.54 -1.24
CA ILE A 164 -0.18 -11.15 -1.95
C ILE A 164 -1.33 -10.14 -2.07
N LEU A 165 -1.72 -9.49 -0.97
CA LEU A 165 -2.78 -8.48 -0.97
C LEU A 165 -2.53 -7.37 -1.99
N VAL A 166 -1.32 -6.79 -1.98
CA VAL A 166 -0.94 -5.69 -2.88
C VAL A 166 -0.87 -6.17 -4.34
N SER A 167 -0.35 -7.37 -4.58
CA SER A 167 -0.30 -7.96 -5.92
C SER A 167 -1.70 -8.20 -6.50
N GLU A 168 -2.59 -8.83 -5.73
CA GLU A 168 -3.96 -9.10 -6.17
C GLU A 168 -4.77 -7.82 -6.32
N TYR A 169 -4.54 -6.81 -5.47
CA TYR A 169 -5.11 -5.47 -5.67
C TYR A 169 -4.69 -4.86 -7.01
N PHE A 170 -3.39 -4.85 -7.33
CA PHE A 170 -2.92 -4.30 -8.61
C PHE A 170 -3.52 -5.03 -9.80
N LYS A 171 -3.58 -6.37 -9.72
CA LYS A 171 -4.19 -7.20 -10.77
C LYS A 171 -5.66 -6.85 -10.93
N SER A 172 -6.43 -6.83 -9.83
CA SER A 172 -7.86 -6.57 -9.85
C SER A 172 -8.22 -5.15 -10.32
N ALA A 173 -7.47 -4.15 -9.87
CA ALA A 173 -7.64 -2.76 -10.30
C ALA A 173 -7.29 -2.58 -11.78
N ARG A 174 -6.23 -3.24 -12.27
CA ARG A 174 -5.89 -3.22 -13.70
C ARG A 174 -6.98 -3.89 -14.54
N GLU A 175 -7.48 -5.05 -14.12
CA GLU A 175 -8.57 -5.74 -14.82
C GLU A 175 -9.81 -4.84 -14.90
N LEU A 176 -10.19 -4.18 -13.80
CA LEU A 176 -11.28 -3.21 -13.77
C LEU A 176 -11.08 -2.05 -14.76
N LEU A 177 -9.89 -1.44 -14.76
CA LEU A 177 -9.57 -0.24 -15.57
C LEU A 177 -9.34 -0.56 -17.06
N THR A 178 -9.04 -1.81 -17.39
CA THR A 178 -8.81 -2.27 -18.76
C THR A 178 -10.02 -3.00 -19.35
N ALA A 179 -11.04 -3.28 -18.55
CA ALA A 179 -12.31 -3.85 -18.99
C ALA A 179 -13.14 -2.81 -19.77
N ALA A 180 -12.73 -2.50 -21.00
CA ALA A 180 -13.57 -1.81 -21.96
C ALA A 180 -14.51 -2.83 -22.64
N PRO A 181 -15.80 -2.51 -22.84
CA PRO A 181 -16.65 -3.26 -23.74
C PRO A 181 -16.10 -3.13 -25.16
N GLU A 182 -15.84 -4.26 -25.82
CA GLU A 182 -15.46 -4.32 -27.25
C GLU A 182 -16.39 -3.51 -28.16
N SER A 183 -17.63 -3.26 -27.72
CA SER A 183 -18.68 -2.52 -28.43
C SER A 183 -18.70 -1.01 -28.21
N SER A 184 -17.85 -0.43 -27.34
CA SER A 184 -17.91 0.99 -27.00
C SER A 184 -16.85 1.86 -27.70
N GLY A 185 -15.73 1.28 -28.16
CA GLY A 185 -14.60 2.06 -28.68
C GLY A 185 -13.89 2.95 -27.65
N TYR A 186 -14.30 2.90 -26.37
CA TYR A 186 -13.72 3.70 -25.28
C TYR A 186 -12.83 2.82 -24.39
N PHE A 187 -11.53 2.87 -24.62
CA PHE A 187 -10.56 2.52 -23.58
C PHE A 187 -10.48 3.69 -22.59
N VAL A 188 -10.47 3.43 -21.29
CA VAL A 188 -10.12 4.46 -20.30
C VAL A 188 -8.67 4.86 -20.58
N LYS A 189 -8.46 6.01 -21.23
CA LYS A 189 -7.11 6.55 -21.41
C LYS A 189 -6.67 7.22 -20.11
N ASN A 190 -5.38 7.15 -19.80
CA ASN A 190 -4.77 7.83 -18.65
C ASN A 190 -5.27 7.37 -17.26
N TRP A 191 -5.73 6.11 -17.15
CA TRP A 191 -6.03 5.55 -15.85
C TRP A 191 -4.78 5.38 -15.00
N ARG A 192 -4.97 5.39 -13.69
CA ARG A 192 -3.90 5.21 -12.71
C ARG A 192 -4.38 4.43 -11.50
N ILE A 193 -3.50 3.61 -10.95
CA ILE A 193 -3.71 2.89 -9.70
C ILE A 193 -2.85 3.58 -8.65
N MET A 194 -3.41 3.87 -7.49
CA MET A 194 -2.72 4.51 -6.39
C MET A 194 -2.66 3.61 -5.18
N LEU A 195 -1.52 3.68 -4.49
CA LEU A 195 -1.27 2.94 -3.25
C LEU A 195 -0.54 3.86 -2.28
N SER A 196 -1.15 4.09 -1.11
CA SER A 196 -0.51 4.84 -0.02
C SER A 196 0.06 3.88 1.02
N LEU A 197 1.33 4.05 1.38
CA LEU A 197 2.04 3.25 2.39
C LEU A 197 2.77 4.16 3.36
N PHE A 198 2.97 3.70 4.59
CA PHE A 198 3.93 4.34 5.49
C PHE A 198 5.36 4.08 5.00
N ASP A 199 6.28 5.00 5.31
CA ASP A 199 7.70 4.81 5.01
C ASP A 199 8.34 3.83 6.01
N GLY A 200 9.29 3.02 5.54
CA GLY A 200 10.06 2.10 6.37
C GLY A 200 9.47 0.68 6.47
N GLU A 201 10.10 -0.17 7.27
CA GLU A 201 9.64 -1.54 7.50
C GLU A 201 8.33 -1.57 8.32
N PRO A 202 7.42 -2.54 8.07
CA PRO A 202 7.54 -3.65 7.11
C PRO A 202 7.20 -3.29 5.65
N TYR A 203 6.77 -2.05 5.37
CA TYR A 203 6.18 -1.65 4.09
C TYR A 203 7.20 -1.64 2.95
N ASP A 204 8.46 -1.31 3.23
CA ASP A 204 9.56 -1.39 2.26
C ASP A 204 9.74 -2.84 1.76
N SER A 205 9.68 -3.82 2.66
CA SER A 205 9.74 -5.25 2.33
C SER A 205 8.53 -5.77 1.55
N TRP A 206 7.42 -5.02 1.45
CA TRP A 206 6.32 -5.39 0.57
C TRP A 206 6.69 -5.21 -0.91
N GLN A 207 7.75 -4.42 -1.21
CA GLN A 207 8.29 -4.26 -2.56
C GLN A 207 7.21 -3.91 -3.60
N SER A 208 6.27 -3.02 -3.25
CA SER A 208 5.08 -2.70 -4.06
C SER A 208 5.40 -2.34 -5.52
N LYS A 209 6.50 -1.61 -5.75
CA LYS A 209 6.99 -1.27 -7.10
C LYS A 209 7.36 -2.48 -7.94
N ARG A 210 7.98 -3.49 -7.32
CA ARG A 210 8.32 -4.76 -7.98
C ARG A 210 7.04 -5.51 -8.32
N LEU A 211 6.11 -5.65 -7.36
CA LEU A 211 4.84 -6.33 -7.58
C LEU A 211 4.05 -5.70 -8.73
N ALA A 212 3.96 -4.36 -8.77
CA ALA A 212 3.32 -3.63 -9.85
C ALA A 212 3.99 -3.90 -11.21
N ARG A 213 5.33 -3.89 -11.25
CA ARG A 213 6.11 -4.16 -12.47
C ARG A 213 5.88 -5.55 -13.02
N ASP A 214 5.80 -6.56 -12.15
CA ASP A 214 5.54 -7.95 -12.53
C ASP A 214 4.13 -8.09 -13.16
N LEU A 215 3.24 -7.11 -12.96
CA LEU A 215 1.91 -6.98 -13.57
C LEU A 215 1.84 -5.96 -14.71
N GLY A 216 2.98 -5.55 -15.29
CA GLY A 216 3.01 -4.62 -16.42
C GLY A 216 2.70 -3.16 -16.08
N LEU A 217 2.82 -2.77 -14.82
CA LEU A 217 2.67 -1.39 -14.36
C LEU A 217 4.04 -0.76 -14.10
N GLN A 218 4.10 0.56 -14.05
CA GLN A 218 5.27 1.29 -13.59
C GLN A 218 4.87 2.46 -12.69
N VAL A 219 5.77 2.88 -11.80
CA VAL A 219 5.58 4.10 -11.03
C VAL A 219 5.82 5.29 -11.95
N ASP A 220 4.79 6.09 -12.18
CA ASP A 220 4.92 7.39 -12.85
C ASP A 220 5.58 8.40 -11.89
N ARG A 221 4.97 8.54 -10.71
CA ARG A 221 5.45 9.44 -9.67
C ARG A 221 5.09 8.93 -8.29
N SER A 222 5.66 9.57 -7.27
CA SER A 222 5.24 9.39 -5.89
C SER A 222 5.21 10.73 -5.17
N VAL A 223 4.24 10.93 -4.30
CA VAL A 223 4.07 12.16 -3.52
C VAL A 223 4.05 11.83 -2.04
N LYS A 224 4.55 12.76 -1.21
CA LYS A 224 4.43 12.62 0.25
C LYS A 224 2.94 12.68 0.61
N PHE A 225 2.46 11.74 1.42
CA PHE A 225 1.10 11.75 1.91
C PHE A 225 0.95 12.90 2.92
N GLY A 226 0.19 13.92 2.56
CA GLY A 226 -0.06 15.07 3.42
C GLY A 226 -1.26 14.82 4.32
N TRP A 227 -1.04 14.36 5.54
CA TRP A 227 -2.13 14.18 6.52
C TRP A 227 -2.96 15.45 6.72
N SER A 228 -2.31 16.62 6.75
CA SER A 228 -2.98 17.91 6.86
C SER A 228 -3.84 18.30 5.66
N LEU A 229 -3.68 17.63 4.50
CA LEU A 229 -4.57 17.81 3.35
C LEU A 229 -5.91 17.12 3.57
N TYR A 230 -6.02 16.23 4.56
CA TYR A 230 -7.24 15.49 4.83
C TYR A 230 -7.75 15.74 6.26
N PRO A 231 -8.20 16.96 6.61
CA PRO A 231 -8.72 17.25 7.94
C PRO A 231 -9.86 16.30 8.34
N GLY A 232 -9.71 15.70 9.52
CA GLY A 232 -10.68 14.73 10.04
C GLY A 232 -10.50 13.30 9.52
N TYR A 233 -9.52 13.03 8.65
CA TYR A 233 -9.17 11.66 8.29
C TYR A 233 -8.54 10.93 9.47
N HIS A 234 -9.12 9.78 9.82
CA HIS A 234 -8.59 8.86 10.81
C HIS A 234 -8.20 7.54 10.15
N HIS A 235 -6.92 7.18 10.22
CA HIS A 235 -6.44 5.91 9.71
C HIS A 235 -6.92 4.75 10.60
N ARG A 236 -7.71 3.82 10.03
CA ARG A 236 -8.27 2.65 10.73
C ARG A 236 -7.68 1.33 10.23
N ARG A 237 -7.57 0.34 11.13
CA ARG A 237 -7.12 -1.03 10.83
C ARG A 237 -8.28 -2.01 10.89
N THR A 238 -8.19 -3.08 10.11
CA THR A 238 -9.23 -4.12 9.96
C THR A 238 -9.46 -5.02 11.19
N ASN A 239 -8.49 -5.17 12.11
CA ASN A 239 -8.60 -6.14 13.21
C ASN A 239 -8.13 -5.62 14.57
N SER A 240 -8.14 -4.31 14.79
CA SER A 240 -7.94 -3.81 16.14
C SER A 240 -8.58 -2.45 16.30
N MET A 241 -9.58 -2.37 17.19
CA MET A 241 -10.00 -1.12 17.85
C MET A 241 -8.85 -0.45 18.64
N ARG A 242 -7.62 -0.95 18.54
CA ARG A 242 -6.44 -0.34 19.14
C ARG A 242 -5.83 0.60 18.14
N ASP A 243 -5.73 1.87 18.53
CA ASP A 243 -4.89 2.84 17.87
C ASP A 243 -3.45 2.31 17.78
N THR A 244 -2.75 2.73 16.73
CA THR A 244 -1.33 2.42 16.57
C THR A 244 -0.54 3.04 17.72
N THR A 245 0.58 2.43 18.12
CA THR A 245 1.45 2.94 19.20
C THR A 245 2.03 4.33 18.92
N LYS A 246 1.95 4.78 17.67
CA LYS A 246 2.17 6.17 17.25
C LYS A 246 0.98 6.63 16.41
N PRO A 247 0.47 7.85 16.58
CA PRO A 247 -0.56 8.41 15.70
C PRO A 247 -0.15 8.30 14.23
N ALA A 248 -1.11 8.02 13.35
CA ALA A 248 -0.80 7.80 11.94
C ALA A 248 -0.27 9.09 11.28
N GLU A 249 -0.82 10.24 11.68
CA GLU A 249 -0.47 11.58 11.22
C GLU A 249 0.97 12.01 11.53
N GLU A 250 1.58 11.43 12.56
CA GLU A 250 2.99 11.67 12.91
C GLU A 250 3.97 10.84 12.08
N ARG A 251 3.47 9.85 11.32
CA ARG A 251 4.29 8.94 10.52
C ARG A 251 4.44 9.46 9.10
N SER A 252 5.66 9.38 8.59
CA SER A 252 5.92 9.65 7.18
C SER A 252 5.27 8.55 6.32
N ALA A 253 4.60 9.00 5.25
CA ALA A 253 3.88 8.14 4.32
C ALA A 253 3.96 8.71 2.92
N ARG A 254 3.69 7.85 1.93
CA ARG A 254 3.83 8.16 0.51
C ARG A 254 2.71 7.52 -0.28
N THR A 255 2.15 8.27 -1.21
CA THR A 255 1.28 7.75 -2.27
C THR A 255 2.10 7.52 -3.52
N TYR A 256 2.04 6.29 -4.04
CA TYR A 256 2.63 5.91 -5.31
C TYR A 256 1.54 5.91 -6.38
N VAL A 257 1.83 6.54 -7.53
CA VAL A 257 0.94 6.56 -8.69
C VAL A 257 1.51 5.61 -9.74
N PHE A 258 0.74 4.58 -10.08
CA PHE A 258 1.09 3.55 -11.03
C PHE A 258 0.28 3.71 -12.32
N VAL A 259 0.95 3.55 -13.45
CA VAL A 259 0.40 3.63 -14.82
C VAL A 259 0.80 2.39 -15.61
N PRO A 260 0.13 2.08 -16.75
CA PRO A 260 0.63 1.08 -17.68
C PRO A 260 2.09 1.31 -18.04
N ARG A 261 2.87 0.23 -18.06
CA ARG A 261 4.24 0.31 -18.54
C ARG A 261 4.24 0.38 -20.07
N GLU A 262 4.91 1.37 -20.62
CA GLU A 262 5.11 1.45 -22.07
C GLU A 262 5.98 0.29 -22.55
N PRO A 263 5.68 -0.31 -23.72
CA PRO A 263 6.58 -1.24 -24.37
C PRO A 263 7.94 -0.58 -24.55
N LYS A 264 9.02 -1.29 -24.25
CA LYS A 264 10.34 -0.82 -24.67
C LYS A 264 10.41 -0.98 -26.19
N ASP A 265 10.63 0.12 -26.91
CA ASP A 265 11.01 0.04 -28.32
C ASP A 265 12.39 -0.63 -28.42
N ASP A 266 12.43 -1.93 -28.74
CA ASP A 266 13.65 -2.68 -29.06
C ASP A 266 14.18 -2.26 -30.46
N LYS A 267 14.41 -0.96 -30.67
CA LYS A 267 14.90 -0.39 -31.93
C LYS A 267 16.33 0.13 -31.89
N ASN A 268 17.17 -0.30 -30.94
CA ASN A 268 18.57 0.19 -30.91
C ASN A 268 19.68 -0.85 -30.64
N ASP A 269 19.41 -2.15 -30.69
CA ASP A 269 20.45 -3.19 -30.66
C ASP A 269 20.77 -3.78 -32.05
N GLN A 270 20.55 -2.99 -33.10
CA GLN A 270 21.18 -3.19 -34.42
C GLN A 270 21.79 -1.86 -34.87
N LYS A 271 22.93 -1.51 -34.28
CA LYS A 271 23.94 -0.69 -34.94
C LYS A 271 25.29 -1.35 -34.73
N ASP A 272 25.71 -1.99 -35.83
CA ASP A 272 27.07 -2.28 -36.30
C ASP A 272 28.01 -3.11 -35.39
#